data_AF-A0A4P5YKD9-F1
#
_entry.id   AF-A0A4P5YKD9-F1
#
_cell.length_a   1.000
_cell.length_b   1.000
_cell.length_c   1.000
_cell.angle_alpha   90.00
_cell.angle_beta   90.00
_cell.angle_gamma   90.00
#
_symmetry.space_group_name_H-M   'P 1'
#
loop_
_entity.id
_entity.type
_entity.pdbx_description
1 polymer ?
#
loop_
_entity_poly.entity_id
_entity_poly.type
_entity_poly.pdbx_seq_one_letter_code
_entity_poly.pdbx_strand_id
1 'polypeptide(L)' 'MTTSEKSSLLKQNTLCWLGALALPVILHFGLSDTKFPWPLILPLLLVGPMLVSNTLLAKASGAAMDDASQR' A
#
# COMPACT_ATOMS: atom_id res chain seq x y z
N MET A 1 0.94 22.03 1.64
CA MET A 1 0.82 20.86 2.54
C MET A 1 2.09 20.77 3.38
N THR A 2 2.02 20.56 4.69
CA THR A 2 3.25 20.60 5.50
C THR A 2 4.13 19.36 5.24
N THR A 3 5.45 19.50 5.33
CA THR A 3 6.41 18.40 5.13
C THR A 3 6.15 17.19 6.05
N SER A 4 5.56 17.44 7.21
CA SER A 4 5.12 16.43 8.18
C SER A 4 3.99 15.53 7.64
N GLU A 5 2.99 16.12 6.96
CA GLU A 5 1.87 15.37 6.38
C GLU A 5 2.31 14.47 5.23
N LYS A 6 3.25 14.95 4.41
CA LYS A 6 3.85 14.15 3.32
C LYS A 6 4.59 12.92 3.85
N SER A 7 5.37 13.09 4.92
CA SER A 7 6.07 12.00 5.60
C SER A 7 5.09 10.98 6.20
N SER A 8 3.99 11.46 6.77
CA SER A 8 2.91 10.60 7.30
C SER A 8 2.27 9.73 6.22
N LEU A 9 1.93 10.32 5.06
CA LEU A 9 1.35 9.59 3.92
C LEU A 9 2.30 8.54 3.35
N LEU A 10 3.59 8.87 3.23
CA LEU A 10 4.62 7.92 2.81
C LEU A 10 4.76 6.76 3.80
N LYS A 11 4.77 7.07 5.10
CA LYS A 11 4.89 6.06 6.16
C LYS A 11 3.70 5.09 6.15
N GLN A 12 2.48 5.59 5.94
CA GLN A 12 1.28 4.77 5.79
C GLN A 12 1.35 3.89 4.53
N ASN A 13 1.85 4.44 3.41
CA ASN A 13 2.05 3.67 2.18
C ASN A 13 3.04 2.51 2.41
N THR A 14 4.19 2.81 3.03
CA THR A 14 5.19 1.79 3.40
C THR A 14 4.62 0.73 4.33
N LEU A 15 3.83 1.12 5.35
CA LEU A 15 3.17 0.16 6.24
C LEU A 15 2.19 -0.75 5.50
N CYS A 16 1.46 -0.20 4.53
CA CYS A 16 0.52 -0.94 3.69
C CYS A 16 1.25 -1.97 2.82
N TRP A 17 2.39 -1.60 2.23
CA TRP A 17 3.26 -2.52 1.48
C TRP A 17 3.89 -3.59 2.38
N LEU A 18 4.31 -3.23 3.59
CA LEU A 18 4.85 -4.17 4.57
C LEU A 18 3.79 -5.21 4.97
N GLY A 19 2.55 -4.76 5.19
CA GLY A 19 1.40 -5.62 5.42
C GLY A 19 1.10 -6.52 4.22
N ALA A 20 1.12 -5.98 3.00
CA ALA A 20 0.89 -6.73 1.77
C ALA A 20 1.97 -7.80 1.50
N LEU A 21 3.19 -7.63 2.00
CA LEU A 21 4.25 -8.64 1.96
C LEU A 21 4.15 -9.65 3.10
N ALA A 22 3.75 -9.23 4.30
CA ALA A 22 3.65 -10.10 5.47
C ALA A 22 2.40 -10.99 5.44
N LEU A 23 1.24 -10.47 4.98
CA LEU A 23 -0.03 -11.20 4.95
C LEU A 23 0.05 -12.52 4.16
N PRO A 24 0.61 -12.55 2.94
CA PRO A 24 0.74 -13.78 2.17
C PRO A 24 1.65 -14.80 2.85
N VAL A 25 2.72 -14.34 3.53
CA VAL A 25 3.65 -15.23 4.23
C VAL A 25 2.96 -15.88 5.44
N ILE A 26 2.26 -15.08 6.26
CA ILE A 26 1.52 -15.57 7.42
C ILE A 26 0.42 -16.54 6.99
N LEU A 27 -0.34 -16.16 5.96
CA LEU A 27 -1.39 -17.02 5.44
C LEU A 27 -0.82 -18.28 4.78
N HIS A 28 0.32 -18.19 4.08
CA HIS A 28 0.97 -19.36 3.49
C HIS A 28 1.38 -20.37 4.56
N PHE A 29 2.02 -19.94 5.65
CA PHE A 29 2.37 -20.82 6.77
C PHE A 29 1.13 -21.35 7.53
N GLY A 30 0.11 -20.52 7.73
CA GLY A 30 -1.11 -20.93 8.44
C GLY A 30 -2.03 -21.86 7.64
N LEU A 31 -2.01 -21.78 6.31
CA LEU A 31 -2.80 -22.60 5.38
C LEU A 31 -1.92 -23.58 4.61
N SER A 32 -0.66 -23.79 5.03
CA SER A 32 0.30 -24.71 4.37
C SER A 32 -0.23 -26.13 4.24
N ASP A 33 -1.08 -26.55 5.19
CA ASP A 33 -1.71 -27.87 5.20
C ASP A 33 -2.81 -28.01 4.12
N THR A 34 -3.35 -26.87 3.65
CA THR A 34 -4.38 -26.84 2.62
C THR A 34 -3.73 -26.58 1.26
N LYS A 35 -4.14 -27.34 0.22
CA LYS A 35 -3.76 -27.12 -1.19
C LYS A 35 -4.43 -25.86 -1.75
N PHE A 36 -4.29 -24.76 -1.04
CA PHE A 36 -4.97 -23.51 -1.31
C PHE A 36 -4.33 -22.84 -2.53
N PRO A 37 -5.11 -22.40 -3.54
CA PRO A 37 -4.59 -21.87 -4.79
C PRO A 37 -4.07 -20.43 -4.62
N TRP A 38 -2.93 -20.30 -3.95
CA TRP A 38 -2.23 -19.04 -3.67
C TRP A 38 -2.09 -18.09 -4.88
N PRO A 39 -1.69 -18.55 -6.08
CA PRO A 39 -1.50 -17.66 -7.24
C PRO A 39 -2.78 -16.98 -7.73
N LEU A 40 -3.95 -17.57 -7.44
CA LEU A 40 -5.24 -17.05 -7.88
C LEU A 40 -5.79 -15.99 -6.91
N ILE A 41 -5.51 -16.10 -5.62
CA ILE A 41 -5.98 -15.15 -4.59
C ILE A 41 -5.00 -14.00 -4.36
N LEU A 42 -3.71 -14.21 -4.59
CA LEU A 42 -2.67 -13.17 -4.47
C LEU A 42 -3.00 -11.85 -5.21
N PRO A 43 -3.44 -11.86 -6.48
CA PRO A 43 -3.82 -10.63 -7.17
C PRO A 43 -4.95 -9.90 -6.45
N LEU A 44 -5.98 -10.62 -6.02
CA LEU A 44 -7.13 -10.06 -5.31
C LEU A 44 -6.72 -9.46 -3.96
N LEU A 45 -5.81 -10.14 -3.25
CA LEU A 45 -5.25 -9.71 -1.97
C LEU A 45 -4.41 -8.43 -2.12
N LEU A 46 -3.70 -8.28 -3.24
CA LEU A 46 -2.83 -7.15 -3.55
C LEU A 46 -3.59 -5.94 -4.12
N VAL A 47 -4.75 -6.15 -4.77
CA VAL A 47 -5.57 -5.06 -5.36
C VAL A 47 -5.95 -4.00 -4.33
N GLY A 48 -6.35 -4.39 -3.12
CA GLY A 48 -6.71 -3.46 -2.05
C GLY A 48 -5.55 -2.53 -1.63
N PRO A 49 -4.41 -3.10 -1.18
CA PRO A 49 -3.19 -2.34 -0.90
C PRO A 49 -2.72 -1.47 -2.07
N MET A 50 -2.82 -1.98 -3.30
CA MET A 50 -2.40 -1.26 -4.50
C MET A 50 -3.28 -0.04 -4.78
N LEU A 51 -4.61 -0.16 -4.63
CA LEU A 51 -5.57 0.95 -4.73
C LEU A 51 -5.33 2.02 -3.66
N VAL A 52 -5.14 1.59 -2.41
CA VAL A 52 -4.84 2.49 -1.29
C VAL A 52 -3.49 3.19 -1.53
N SER A 53 -2.48 2.45 -1.95
CA SER A 53 -1.16 3.00 -2.27
C SER A 53 -1.25 4.05 -3.38
N ASN A 54 -1.96 3.76 -4.47
CA ASN A 54 -2.13 4.69 -5.58
C ASN A 54 -2.91 5.95 -5.17
N THR A 55 -3.92 5.80 -4.30
CA THR A 55 -4.69 6.93 -3.77
C THR A 55 -3.83 7.82 -2.87
N LEU A 56 -3.00 7.23 -2.00
CA LEU A 56 -2.08 7.95 -1.13
C LEU A 56 -0.98 8.66 -1.92
N LEU A 57 -0.43 8.01 -2.96
CA LEU A 57 0.53 8.59 -3.89
C LEU A 57 -0.08 9.73 -4.70
N ALA A 58 -1.30 9.54 -5.23
CA ALA A 58 -2.02 10.58 -5.98
C ALA A 58 -2.32 11.80 -5.10
N LYS A 59 -2.74 11.59 -3.84
CA LYS A 59 -2.92 12.68 -2.87
C LYS A 59 -1.61 13.40 -2.54
N ALA A 60 -0.53 12.65 -2.32
CA ALA A 60 0.78 13.24 -2.05
C ALA A 60 1.35 14.01 -3.26
N SER A 61 1.04 13.58 -4.49
CA SER A 61 1.45 14.22 -5.74
C SER A 61 0.61 15.45 -6.08
N GLY A 62 -0.71 15.39 -5.94
CA GLY A 62 -1.60 16.54 -6.17
C GLY A 62 -1.27 17.69 -5.22
N ALA A 63 -1.04 17.37 -3.94
CA ALA A 63 -0.61 18.36 -2.96
C ALA A 63 0.82 18.89 -3.19
N ALA A 64 1.66 18.18 -3.96
CA ALA A 64 2.98 18.66 -4.37
C ALA A 64 2.91 19.70 -5.50
N MET A 65 1.84 19.66 -6.30
CA MET A 65 1.64 20.55 -7.45
C MET A 65 1.07 21.90 -7.02
N ASP A 66 0.18 21.93 -6.02
CA ASP A 66 -0.33 23.17 -5.42
C ASP A 66 0.76 23.93 -4.65
N ASP A 67 1.68 23.24 -3.98
CA ASP A 67 2.84 23.85 -3.28
C ASP A 67 3.86 24.46 -4.26
N ALA A 68 3.99 23.90 -5.46
CA ALA A 68 4.86 24.42 -6.51
C ALA A 68 4.25 25.62 -7.24
N SER A 69 2.92 25.69 -7.34
CA SER A 69 2.20 26.81 -7.95
C SER A 69 2.10 28.05 -7.04
N GLN A 70 2.44 27.93 -5.76
CA GLN A 70 2.45 29.03 -4.78
C GLN A 70 3.83 29.64 -4.53
N ARG A 71 4.88 29.22 -5.25
CA ARG A 71 6.22 29.82 -5.18
C ARG A 71 6.50 30.73 -6.37
#